data_AF-A0A5N7RYW2-F1
#
_entry.id   AF-A0A5N7RYW2-F1
#
_cell.length_a   1.000
_cell.length_b   1.000
_cell.length_c   1.000
_cell.angle_alpha   90.00
_cell.angle_beta   90.00
_cell.angle_gamma   90.00
#
_symmetry.space_group_name_H-M   'P 1'
#
loop_
_entity.id
_entity.type
_entity.pdbx_description
1 polymer ?
#
loop_
_entity_poly.entity_id
_entity_poly.type
_entity_poly.pdbx_seq_one_letter_code
_entity_poly.pdbx_strand_id
1 'polypeptide(L)'
;MTTFYPKAVYDDVMASCTQTLRTVGYVRRGSSLRKEMDGNVAVIEFQKSSKSSADVILFTINVGIICGRLLEAERSLPKKVGIVDAHIRQRIGMLLPDRSDKWWTIEPRSDAGSLVEEISRLIERDVVPYLDRYLDDKALVALWESGQSPGLTEIQRLKYLTRLNTTKECAA
;
A
#
# COMPACT_ATOMS: atom_id res chain seq x y z
N MET A 1 -5.97 -23.52 -29.50
CA MET A 1 -6.37 -23.06 -28.16
C MET A 1 -5.19 -22.30 -27.57
N THR A 2 -5.35 -21.02 -27.26
CA THR A 2 -4.29 -20.23 -26.61
C THR A 2 -4.21 -20.65 -25.16
N THR A 3 -3.04 -21.09 -24.69
CA THR A 3 -2.83 -21.45 -23.28
C THR A 3 -2.98 -20.18 -22.43
N PHE A 4 -3.88 -20.22 -21.43
CA PHE A 4 -4.04 -19.13 -20.47
C PHE A 4 -2.98 -19.26 -19.38
N TYR A 5 -2.30 -18.16 -19.06
CA TYR A 5 -1.27 -18.11 -18.02
C TYR A 5 -1.68 -17.07 -16.96
N PRO A 6 -2.20 -17.50 -15.79
CA PRO A 6 -2.62 -16.58 -14.74
C PRO A 6 -1.52 -15.61 -14.30
N LYS A 7 -0.27 -16.09 -14.32
CA LYS A 7 0.90 -15.27 -14.01
C LYS A 7 1.07 -14.09 -14.98
N ALA A 8 0.82 -14.30 -16.29
CA ALA A 8 0.92 -13.22 -17.27
C ALA A 8 -0.09 -12.12 -16.99
N VAL A 9 -1.35 -12.50 -16.72
CA VAL A 9 -2.40 -11.54 -16.35
C VAL A 9 -2.07 -10.79 -15.05
N TYR A 10 -1.54 -11.48 -14.04
CA TYR A 10 -1.08 -10.84 -12.80
C TYR A 10 0.06 -9.84 -13.04
N ASP A 11 0.99 -10.17 -13.94
CA ASP A 11 2.09 -9.29 -14.32
C ASP A 11 1.60 -8.08 -15.12
N ASP A 12 0.60 -8.26 -15.99
CA ASP A 12 -0.05 -7.19 -16.76
C ASP A 12 -0.78 -6.19 -15.86
N VAL A 13 -1.50 -6.69 -14.85
CA VAL A 13 -2.12 -5.84 -13.81
C VAL A 13 -1.06 -4.96 -13.14
N MET A 14 0.03 -5.54 -12.67
CA MET A 14 1.11 -4.77 -12.04
C MET A 14 1.77 -3.80 -13.03
N ALA A 15 1.96 -4.20 -14.29
CA ALA A 15 2.58 -3.37 -15.32
C ALA A 15 1.71 -2.15 -15.65
N SER A 16 0.39 -2.34 -15.82
CA SER A 16 -0.58 -1.26 -16.03
C SER A 16 -0.56 -0.27 -14.87
N CYS A 17 -0.70 -0.77 -13.64
CA CYS A 17 -0.65 0.09 -12.45
C CYS A 17 0.68 0.83 -12.32
N THR A 18 1.81 0.18 -12.66
CA THR A 18 3.12 0.84 -12.70
C THR A 18 3.11 1.98 -13.72
N GLN A 19 2.61 1.73 -14.93
CA GLN A 19 2.61 2.71 -16.01
C GLN A 19 1.76 3.93 -15.66
N THR A 20 0.56 3.71 -15.12
CA THR A 20 -0.30 4.78 -14.61
C THR A 20 0.42 5.61 -13.54
N LEU A 21 0.98 4.95 -12.51
CA LEU A 21 1.42 5.67 -11.32
C LEU A 21 2.83 6.27 -11.43
N ARG A 22 3.54 6.00 -12.52
CA ARG A 22 4.85 6.59 -12.81
C ARG A 22 4.82 8.11 -12.84
N THR A 23 3.78 8.70 -13.44
CA THR A 23 3.65 10.16 -13.59
C THR A 23 3.41 10.87 -12.26
N VAL A 24 2.90 10.16 -11.26
CA VAL A 24 2.64 10.67 -9.90
C VAL A 24 3.69 10.20 -8.88
N GLY A 25 4.83 9.70 -9.37
CA GLY A 25 6.05 9.46 -8.57
C GLY A 25 6.18 8.06 -7.98
N TYR A 26 5.32 7.09 -8.34
CA TYR A 26 5.49 5.71 -7.88
C TYR A 26 6.50 4.94 -8.74
N VAL A 27 7.33 4.16 -8.07
CA VAL A 27 8.34 3.29 -8.68
C VAL A 27 8.13 1.85 -8.22
N ARG A 28 8.20 0.90 -9.16
CA ARG A 28 8.06 -0.53 -8.86
C ARG A 28 9.30 -1.10 -8.15
N ARG A 29 9.04 -1.92 -7.12
CA ARG A 29 10.01 -2.69 -6.34
C ARG A 29 9.40 -4.07 -6.04
N GLY A 30 9.75 -5.08 -6.84
CA GLY A 30 9.17 -6.42 -6.73
C GLY A 30 7.66 -6.41 -6.99
N SER A 31 6.89 -6.86 -5.99
CA SER A 31 5.42 -6.84 -5.96
C SER A 31 4.84 -5.57 -5.34
N SER A 32 5.64 -4.53 -5.11
CA SER A 32 5.17 -3.25 -4.58
C SER A 32 5.42 -2.08 -5.53
N LEU A 33 4.57 -1.05 -5.45
CA LEU A 33 4.78 0.29 -5.97
C LEU A 33 5.05 1.21 -4.78
N ARG A 34 6.05 2.10 -4.90
CA ARG A 34 6.45 2.99 -3.82
C ARG A 34 6.63 4.42 -4.28
N LYS A 35 6.17 5.37 -3.47
CA LYS A 35 6.40 6.81 -3.66
C LYS A 35 7.09 7.34 -2.41
N GLU A 36 8.18 8.07 -2.59
CA GLU A 36 8.91 8.71 -1.49
C GLU A 36 8.65 10.22 -1.51
N MET A 37 8.40 10.80 -0.34
CA MET A 37 8.22 12.25 -0.17
C MET A 37 8.64 12.62 1.26
N ASP A 38 9.55 13.58 1.39
CA ASP A 38 10.02 14.11 2.68
C ASP A 38 10.44 13.02 3.70
N GLY A 39 11.06 11.94 3.20
CA GLY A 39 11.52 10.81 4.02
C GLY A 39 10.43 9.77 4.35
N ASN A 40 9.17 10.05 4.03
CA ASN A 40 8.07 9.10 4.16
C ASN A 40 7.88 8.29 2.87
N VAL A 41 7.37 7.07 3.00
CA VAL A 41 7.17 6.15 1.88
C VAL A 41 5.71 5.70 1.83
N ALA A 42 5.04 5.98 0.71
CA ALA A 42 3.77 5.34 0.36
C ALA A 42 4.06 3.99 -0.28
N VAL A 43 3.32 2.95 0.12
CA VAL A 43 3.47 1.59 -0.39
C VAL A 43 2.13 1.03 -0.85
N ILE A 44 2.11 0.49 -2.06
CA ILE A 44 1.01 -0.32 -2.60
C ILE A 44 1.61 -1.70 -2.90
N GLU A 45 1.23 -2.73 -2.16
CA GLU A 45 1.77 -4.09 -2.31
C GLU A 45 0.70 -5.05 -2.84
N PHE A 46 1.01 -5.72 -3.96
CA PHE A 46 0.20 -6.79 -4.53
C PHE A 46 0.54 -8.10 -3.82
N GLN A 47 -0.23 -8.46 -2.80
CA GLN A 47 0.02 -9.65 -1.98
C GLN A 47 -0.71 -10.86 -2.56
N LYS A 48 0.05 -11.85 -3.04
CA LYS A 48 -0.50 -13.17 -3.40
C LYS A 48 -0.89 -13.96 -2.14
N SER A 49 -1.99 -14.68 -2.24
CA SER A 49 -2.40 -15.68 -1.25
C SER A 49 -1.45 -16.89 -1.30
N SER A 50 -1.20 -17.48 -0.13
CA SER A 50 -0.58 -18.81 -0.04
C SER A 50 -1.44 -19.92 -0.65
N LYS A 51 -2.72 -19.65 -0.92
CA LYS A 51 -3.64 -20.57 -1.61
C LYS A 51 -3.56 -20.51 -3.13
N SER A 52 -2.67 -19.70 -3.70
CA SER A 52 -2.47 -19.65 -5.15
C SER A 52 -1.78 -20.90 -5.67
N SER A 53 -2.04 -21.27 -6.92
CA SER A 53 -1.39 -22.35 -7.67
C SER A 53 -0.84 -21.82 -9.00
N ALA A 54 -0.35 -22.73 -9.86
CA ALA A 54 0.06 -22.37 -11.22
C ALA A 54 -1.13 -21.96 -12.11
N ASP A 55 -2.30 -22.54 -11.86
CA ASP A 55 -3.52 -22.36 -12.66
C ASP A 55 -4.47 -21.30 -12.10
N VAL A 56 -4.30 -20.92 -10.82
CA VAL A 56 -5.13 -19.92 -10.15
C VAL A 56 -4.28 -19.01 -9.28
N ILE A 57 -4.36 -17.70 -9.50
CA ILE A 57 -3.74 -16.71 -8.59
C ILE A 57 -4.84 -16.02 -7.80
N LEU A 58 -4.76 -16.10 -6.48
CA LEU A 58 -5.56 -15.29 -5.58
C LEU A 58 -4.68 -14.20 -5.00
N PHE A 59 -5.12 -12.95 -5.05
CA PHE A 59 -4.34 -11.85 -4.50
C PHE A 59 -5.24 -10.73 -3.98
N THR A 60 -4.63 -9.87 -3.17
CA THR A 60 -5.21 -8.61 -2.71
C THR A 60 -4.16 -7.50 -2.87
N ILE A 61 -4.53 -6.29 -2.47
CA ILE A 61 -3.62 -5.17 -2.41
C ILE A 61 -3.61 -4.64 -0.97
N ASN A 62 -2.42 -4.57 -0.39
CA ASN A 62 -2.17 -3.84 0.84
C ASN A 62 -1.67 -2.44 0.50
N VAL A 63 -2.06 -1.47 1.31
CA VAL A 63 -1.63 -0.07 1.17
C VAL A 63 -1.13 0.44 2.52
N GLY A 64 -0.12 1.29 2.50
CA GLY A 64 0.42 1.81 3.75
C GLY A 64 1.35 2.99 3.61
N ILE A 65 1.53 3.68 4.74
CA ILE A 65 2.49 4.76 4.90
C ILE A 65 3.56 4.31 5.89
N ILE A 66 4.81 4.50 5.50
CA ILE A 66 5.96 4.31 6.35
C ILE A 66 6.50 5.71 6.68
N CYS A 67 6.52 6.08 7.96
CA CYS A 67 7.08 7.34 8.40
C CYS A 67 8.59 7.19 8.62
N GLY A 68 9.40 7.94 7.87
CA GLY A 68 10.85 7.84 7.90
C GLY A 68 11.43 8.13 9.28
N ARG A 69 10.91 9.16 9.97
CA ARG A 69 11.36 9.54 11.31
C ARG A 69 11.10 8.46 12.37
N LEU A 70 10.07 7.64 12.16
CA LEU A 70 9.79 6.51 13.05
C LEU A 70 10.67 5.30 12.71
N LEU A 71 11.05 5.10 11.45
CA LEU A 71 12.02 4.06 11.05
C LEU A 71 13.43 4.33 11.54
N GLU A 72 13.91 5.58 11.42
CA GLU A 72 15.25 5.97 11.90
C GLU A 72 15.40 5.70 13.40
N ALA A 73 14.33 5.94 14.17
CA ALA A 73 14.27 5.61 15.59
C ALA A 73 14.20 4.10 15.87
N GLU A 74 13.76 3.27 14.90
CA GLU A 74 13.57 1.82 15.04
C GLU A 74 14.70 0.97 14.42
N ARG A 75 15.81 1.59 13.95
CA ARG A 75 17.04 0.94 13.45
C ARG A 75 16.86 0.01 12.23
N SER A 76 15.80 0.14 11.45
CA SER A 76 15.65 -0.57 10.18
C SER A 76 16.16 0.27 9.00
N LEU A 77 17.06 -0.30 8.18
CA LEU A 77 17.57 0.39 6.99
C LEU A 77 16.42 0.64 6.00
N PRO A 78 16.23 1.89 5.50
CA PRO A 78 15.17 2.23 4.54
C PRO A 78 15.14 1.34 3.28
N LYS A 79 16.27 0.73 2.91
CA LYS A 79 16.37 -0.15 1.73
C LYS A 79 15.68 -1.51 1.88
N LYS A 80 15.26 -1.91 3.08
CA LYS A 80 14.56 -3.20 3.33
C LYS A 80 13.11 -3.04 3.80
N VAL A 81 12.64 -1.82 4.01
CA VAL A 81 11.29 -1.60 4.56
C VAL A 81 10.24 -1.97 3.52
N GLY A 82 9.16 -2.60 3.96
CA GLY A 82 8.03 -3.03 3.13
C GLY A 82 6.71 -2.74 3.83
N ILE A 83 5.62 -3.31 3.32
CA ILE A 83 4.30 -3.05 3.88
C ILE A 83 4.18 -3.48 5.36
N VAL A 84 5.00 -4.43 5.79
CA VAL A 84 5.05 -4.91 7.17
C VAL A 84 5.57 -3.87 8.16
N ASP A 85 6.34 -2.91 7.66
CA ASP A 85 6.93 -1.79 8.42
C ASP A 85 6.08 -0.52 8.35
N ALA A 86 4.88 -0.60 7.76
CA ALA A 86 4.00 0.53 7.61
C ALA A 86 3.37 0.95 8.95
N HIS A 87 3.44 2.25 9.22
CA HIS A 87 2.88 2.91 10.40
C HIS A 87 1.39 3.26 10.20
N ILE A 88 0.93 3.23 8.96
CA ILE A 88 -0.49 3.07 8.62
C ILE A 88 -0.56 1.91 7.65
N ARG A 89 -1.46 0.95 7.87
CA ARG A 89 -1.64 -0.18 6.97
C ARG A 89 -3.10 -0.57 6.83
N GLN A 90 -3.58 -0.70 5.61
CA GLN A 90 -4.90 -1.22 5.31
C GLN A 90 -4.86 -2.19 4.13
N ARG A 91 -5.83 -3.09 4.08
CA ARG A 91 -6.16 -3.81 2.85
C ARG A 91 -7.05 -2.91 2.01
N ILE A 92 -6.88 -2.96 0.70
CA ILE A 92 -7.54 -2.05 -0.25
C ILE A 92 -9.07 -2.04 -0.10
N GLY A 93 -9.65 -3.18 0.28
CA GLY A 93 -11.06 -3.32 0.58
C GLY A 93 -11.59 -2.33 1.63
N MET A 94 -10.76 -1.97 2.61
CA MET A 94 -11.13 -1.01 3.66
C MET A 94 -11.23 0.44 3.17
N LEU A 95 -10.72 0.72 1.96
CA LEU A 95 -10.86 2.02 1.30
C LEU A 95 -12.10 2.11 0.41
N LEU A 96 -12.81 0.98 0.20
CA LEU A 96 -14.00 0.93 -0.63
C LEU A 96 -15.26 1.31 0.17
N PRO A 97 -16.34 1.75 -0.50
CA PRO A 97 -17.56 2.20 0.18
C PRO A 97 -18.17 1.15 1.13
N ASP A 98 -18.09 -0.13 0.77
CA ASP A 98 -18.60 -1.26 1.56
C ASP A 98 -17.61 -1.74 2.63
N ARG A 99 -16.36 -1.25 2.59
CA ARG A 99 -15.28 -1.59 3.52
C ARG A 99 -15.08 -3.10 3.69
N SER A 100 -15.32 -3.89 2.63
CA SER A 100 -15.22 -5.33 2.65
C SER A 100 -13.84 -5.80 2.16
N ASP A 101 -13.30 -6.90 2.71
CA ASP A 101 -12.01 -7.40 2.26
C ASP A 101 -12.08 -7.88 0.81
N LYS A 102 -11.38 -7.18 -0.09
CA LYS A 102 -11.40 -7.46 -1.52
C LYS A 102 -10.24 -8.35 -1.92
N TRP A 103 -10.59 -9.47 -2.56
CA TRP A 103 -9.67 -10.40 -3.21
C TRP A 103 -10.05 -10.54 -4.67
N TRP A 104 -9.03 -10.67 -5.52
CA TRP A 104 -9.19 -11.03 -6.91
C TRP A 104 -8.70 -12.45 -7.15
N THR A 105 -9.37 -13.12 -8.07
CA THR A 105 -9.00 -14.46 -8.56
C THR A 105 -8.71 -14.35 -10.06
N ILE A 106 -7.54 -14.83 -10.46
CA ILE A 106 -7.15 -14.97 -11.85
C ILE A 106 -7.13 -16.47 -12.16
N GLU A 107 -7.98 -16.89 -13.08
CA GLU A 107 -8.18 -18.27 -13.52
C GLU A 107 -8.46 -18.30 -15.04
N PRO A 108 -8.48 -19.47 -15.72
CA PRO A 108 -8.56 -19.55 -17.20
C PRO A 108 -9.70 -18.82 -17.89
N ARG A 109 -10.76 -18.45 -17.16
CA ARG A 109 -11.92 -17.71 -17.69
C ARG A 109 -11.95 -16.24 -17.28
N SER A 110 -10.96 -15.77 -16.53
CA SER A 110 -10.87 -14.37 -16.14
C SER A 110 -10.65 -13.47 -17.36
N ASP A 111 -11.40 -12.38 -17.42
CA ASP A 111 -11.15 -11.31 -18.37
C ASP A 111 -9.99 -10.44 -17.88
N ALA A 112 -8.82 -10.62 -18.51
CA ALA A 112 -7.62 -9.88 -18.18
C ALA A 112 -7.78 -8.37 -18.37
N GLY A 113 -8.47 -7.94 -19.44
CA GLY A 113 -8.65 -6.52 -19.75
C GLY A 113 -9.51 -5.83 -18.70
N SER A 114 -10.65 -6.45 -18.36
CA SER A 114 -11.54 -5.95 -17.31
C SER A 114 -10.84 -5.87 -15.95
N LEU A 115 -10.01 -6.87 -15.61
CA LEU A 115 -9.27 -6.89 -14.34
C LEU A 115 -8.22 -5.76 -14.27
N VAL A 116 -7.49 -5.56 -15.35
CA VAL A 116 -6.49 -4.47 -15.47
C VAL A 116 -7.16 -3.11 -15.32
N GLU A 117 -8.28 -2.89 -16.02
CA GLU A 117 -9.02 -1.63 -16.00
C GLU A 117 -9.67 -1.37 -14.62
N GLU A 118 -10.25 -2.39 -13.99
CA GLU A 118 -10.83 -2.28 -12.65
C GLU A 118 -9.76 -1.87 -11.62
N ILE A 119 -8.64 -2.61 -11.55
CA ILE A 119 -7.62 -2.41 -10.53
C ILE A 119 -6.90 -1.08 -10.73
N SER A 120 -6.58 -0.71 -11.98
CA SER A 120 -5.92 0.58 -12.27
C SER A 120 -6.80 1.75 -11.83
N ARG A 121 -8.10 1.73 -12.19
CA ARG A 121 -9.06 2.76 -11.77
C ARG A 121 -9.24 2.84 -10.26
N LEU A 122 -9.32 1.70 -9.58
CA LEU A 122 -9.47 1.63 -8.12
C LEU A 122 -8.25 2.25 -7.44
N ILE A 123 -7.04 1.91 -7.91
CA ILE A 123 -5.81 2.48 -7.35
C ILE A 123 -5.76 4.00 -7.56
N GLU A 124 -6.04 4.48 -8.78
CA GLU A 124 -6.05 5.91 -9.09
C GLU A 124 -7.09 6.68 -8.26
N ARG A 125 -8.31 6.15 -8.14
CA ARG A 125 -9.43 6.86 -7.53
C ARG A 125 -9.40 6.82 -5.99
N ASP A 126 -9.07 5.67 -5.41
CA ASP A 126 -9.26 5.43 -3.98
C ASP A 126 -7.93 5.32 -3.22
N VAL A 127 -6.93 4.64 -3.81
CA VAL A 127 -5.65 4.37 -3.11
C VAL A 127 -4.73 5.58 -3.14
N VAL A 128 -4.49 6.18 -4.31
CA VAL A 128 -3.57 7.31 -4.45
C VAL A 128 -4.00 8.49 -3.58
N PRO A 129 -5.27 8.95 -3.60
CA PRO A 129 -5.69 10.06 -2.74
C PRO A 129 -5.61 9.74 -1.25
N TYR A 130 -5.86 8.48 -0.86
CA TYR A 130 -5.70 8.04 0.52
C TYR A 130 -4.23 8.12 0.97
N LEU A 131 -3.31 7.61 0.15
CA LEU A 131 -1.89 7.61 0.48
C LEU A 131 -1.31 9.02 0.47
N ASP A 132 -1.63 9.83 -0.55
CA ASP A 132 -1.12 11.20 -0.65
C ASP A 132 -1.57 12.07 0.53
N ARG A 133 -2.78 11.84 1.07
CA ARG A 133 -3.27 12.52 2.27
C ARG A 133 -2.40 12.30 3.49
N TYR A 134 -1.85 11.10 3.66
CA TYR A 134 -1.14 10.69 4.87
C TYR A 134 0.38 10.57 4.66
N LEU A 135 0.89 10.98 3.50
CA LEU A 135 2.32 10.96 3.24
C LEU A 135 3.06 12.09 3.99
N ASP A 136 2.33 13.09 4.48
CA ASP A 136 2.83 14.17 5.35
C ASP A 136 2.72 13.81 6.84
N ASP A 137 3.77 14.14 7.62
CA ASP A 137 3.83 13.88 9.06
C ASP A 137 2.72 14.59 9.85
N LYS A 138 2.32 15.81 9.47
CA LYS A 138 1.28 16.53 10.19
C LYS A 138 -0.06 15.84 9.99
N ALA A 139 -0.34 15.35 8.78
CA ALA A 139 -1.53 14.56 8.50
C ALA A 139 -1.54 13.23 9.26
N LEU A 140 -0.39 12.54 9.38
CA LEU A 140 -0.25 11.34 10.22
C LEU A 140 -0.56 11.63 11.69
N VAL A 141 0.05 12.69 12.23
CA VAL A 141 -0.17 13.12 13.62
C VAL A 141 -1.63 13.46 13.86
N ALA A 142 -2.26 14.27 13.00
CA ALA A 142 -3.66 14.64 13.12
C ALA A 142 -4.60 13.41 13.06
N LEU A 143 -4.30 12.45 12.18
CA LEU A 143 -5.04 11.18 12.13
C LEU A 143 -4.95 10.45 13.46
N TRP A 144 -3.75 10.30 14.00
CA TRP A 144 -3.56 9.59 15.26
C TRP A 144 -4.16 10.36 16.45
N GLU A 145 -4.07 11.69 16.50
CA GLU A 145 -4.71 12.52 17.53
C GLU A 145 -6.24 12.38 17.54
N SER A 146 -6.85 12.14 16.38
CA SER A 146 -8.30 11.85 16.28
C SER A 146 -8.72 10.49 16.87
N GLY A 147 -7.75 9.65 17.27
CA GLY A 147 -7.96 8.28 17.75
C GLY A 147 -7.97 7.23 16.64
N GLN A 148 -7.95 7.64 15.36
CA GLN A 148 -7.87 6.70 14.25
C GLN A 148 -6.46 6.13 14.11
N SER A 149 -6.33 4.81 13.89
CA SER A 149 -5.03 4.15 13.75
C SER A 149 -5.07 2.93 12.83
N PRO A 150 -5.34 3.13 11.52
CA PRO A 150 -5.54 2.02 10.61
C PRO A 150 -4.31 1.11 10.52
N GLY A 151 -4.48 -0.14 10.93
CA GLY A 151 -3.42 -1.15 10.91
C GLY A 151 -2.50 -1.14 12.14
N LEU A 152 -2.79 -0.33 13.16
CA LEU A 152 -2.05 -0.30 14.42
C LEU A 152 -2.95 -0.67 15.61
N THR A 153 -2.30 -1.11 16.68
CA THR A 153 -2.88 -1.13 18.02
C THR A 153 -2.89 0.27 18.63
N GLU A 154 -3.76 0.47 19.62
CA GLU A 154 -3.82 1.72 20.40
C GLU A 154 -2.47 2.06 21.07
N ILE A 155 -1.77 1.05 21.57
CA ILE A 155 -0.44 1.22 22.18
C ILE A 155 0.58 1.73 21.14
N GLN A 156 0.56 1.17 19.93
CA GLN A 156 1.44 1.63 18.85
C GLN A 156 1.10 3.07 18.44
N ARG A 157 -0.19 3.41 18.31
CA ARG A 157 -0.66 4.77 18.00
C ARG A 157 -0.07 5.78 18.99
N LEU A 158 -0.24 5.54 20.29
CA LEU A 158 0.26 6.43 21.34
C LEU A 158 1.80 6.51 21.34
N LYS A 159 2.49 5.37 21.20
CA LYS A 159 3.96 5.32 21.10
C LYS A 159 4.48 6.17 19.95
N TYR A 160 3.89 6.06 18.76
CA TYR A 160 4.30 6.82 17.58
C TYR A 160 3.98 8.30 17.71
N LEU A 161 2.80 8.65 18.25
CA LEU A 161 2.41 10.03 18.49
C LEU A 161 3.39 10.74 19.43
N THR A 162 3.72 10.11 20.56
CA THR A 162 4.70 10.65 21.51
C THR A 162 6.05 10.91 20.83
N ARG A 163 6.55 9.96 20.03
CA ARG A 163 7.83 10.12 19.32
C ARG A 163 7.81 11.28 18.33
N LEU A 164 6.78 11.38 17.48
CA LEU A 164 6.72 12.46 16.50
C LEU A 164 6.61 13.85 17.15
N ASN A 165 5.99 13.94 18.33
CA ASN A 165 5.88 15.17 19.09
C ASN A 165 7.20 15.54 19.81
N THR A 166 7.89 14.59 20.45
CA THR A 166 9.18 14.87 21.11
C THR A 166 10.26 15.30 20.12
N THR A 167 10.28 14.75 18.90
CA THR A 167 11.26 15.14 17.88
C THR A 167 11.02 16.54 17.32
N LYS A 168 9.85 17.17 17.53
CA LYS A 168 9.63 18.60 17.19
C LYS A 168 10.35 19.54 18.16
N GLU A 169 10.52 19.16 19.42
CA GLU A 169 11.07 20.02 20.48
C GLU A 169 12.60 20.14 20.45
N CYS A 170 13.32 19.22 19.79
CA CYS A 170 14.78 19.31 19.64
C CYS A 170 15.25 20.07 18.37
N ALA A 171 14.33 20.44 17.48
CA ALA A 171 14.63 21.12 16.21
C ALA A 171 14.19 22.60 16.18
N ALA A 172 13.67 23.11 17.31
CA ALA A 172 13.33 24.51 17.53
C ALA A 172 14.33 25.15 18.50
#